data_AF-A0AAW5A1V0-F1
#
_entry.id   AF-A0AAW5A1V0-F1
#
_cell.length_a   1.000
_cell.length_b   1.000
_cell.length_c   1.000
_cell.angle_alpha   90.00
_cell.angle_beta   90.00
_cell.angle_gamma   90.00
#
_symmetry.space_group_name_H-M   'P 1'
#
loop_
_entity.id
_entity.type
_entity.pdbx_description
1 polymer ?
#
loop_
_entity_poly.entity_id
_entity_poly.type
_entity_poly.pdbx_seq_one_letter_code
_entity_poly.pdbx_strand_id
1 'polypeptide(L)' 'MTAQSIRDIYDSVEEFASILVAAEMHASGAWELEFVENIRASFKRYGAHTNLSPLQQQHLERIAKH' A
#
# COMPACT_ATOMS: atom_id res chain seq x y z
N MET A 1 -16.60 -7.14 -1.57
CA MET A 1 -15.97 -6.12 -0.70
C MET A 1 -15.50 -4.98 -1.60
N THR A 2 -15.79 -3.74 -1.23
CA THR A 2 -15.53 -2.55 -2.07
C THR A 2 -14.13 -1.99 -1.81
N ALA A 3 -13.44 -1.52 -2.84
CA ALA A 3 -12.18 -0.80 -2.66
C ALA A 3 -12.44 0.56 -1.97
N GLN A 4 -11.55 0.98 -1.09
CA GLN A 4 -11.64 2.23 -0.34
C GLN A 4 -10.39 3.08 -0.60
N SER A 5 -10.51 4.40 -0.52
CA SER A 5 -9.36 5.28 -0.76
C SER A 5 -8.44 5.31 0.45
N ILE A 6 -7.15 5.59 0.26
CA ILE A 6 -6.16 5.68 1.35
C ILE A 6 -6.64 6.60 2.48
N ARG A 7 -7.22 7.77 2.15
CA ARG A 7 -7.78 8.70 3.16
C ARG A 7 -8.97 8.15 3.95
N ASP A 8 -9.64 7.11 3.46
CA ASP A 8 -10.74 6.45 4.17
C ASP A 8 -10.21 5.33 5.08
N ILE A 9 -9.04 4.77 4.76
CA ILE A 9 -8.45 3.61 5.42
C ILE A 9 -7.50 4.02 6.54
N TYR A 10 -6.70 5.06 6.33
CA TYR A 10 -5.62 5.50 7.22
C TYR A 10 -5.93 6.88 7.81
N ASP A 11 -5.44 7.13 9.03
CA ASP A 11 -5.66 8.39 9.75
C ASP A 11 -4.96 9.56 9.04
N SER A 12 -3.87 9.28 8.32
CA SER A 12 -3.14 10.26 7.53
C SER A 12 -2.49 9.66 6.28
N VAL A 13 -2.16 10.52 5.33
CA VAL A 13 -1.42 10.13 4.12
C VAL A 13 0.02 9.72 4.48
N GLU A 14 0.59 10.36 5.50
CA GLU A 14 1.92 10.11 6.05
C GLU A 14 2.01 8.73 6.72
N GLU A 15 0.94 8.29 7.40
CA GLU A 15 0.83 6.94 7.94
C GLU A 15 0.93 5.90 6.83
N PHE A 16 0.11 6.05 5.78
CA PHE A 16 0.18 5.16 4.62
C PHE A 16 1.56 5.18 3.95
N ALA A 17 2.15 6.36 3.78
CA ALA A 17 3.47 6.49 3.17
C ALA A 17 4.54 5.74 3.98
N SER A 18 4.45 5.76 5.31
CA SER A 18 5.37 5.03 6.19
C SER A 18 5.22 3.51 6.04
N ILE A 19 3.98 3.02 5.93
CA ILE A 19 3.69 1.59 5.66
C ILE A 19 4.21 1.18 4.29
N LEU A 20 3.99 2.00 3.27
CA LEU A 20 4.45 1.73 1.91
C LEU A 20 5.98 1.64 1.84
N VAL A 21 6.70 2.55 2.50
CA VAL A 21 8.17 2.53 2.58
C VAL A 21 8.66 1.26 3.28
N ALA A 22 8.05 0.88 4.41
CA ALA A 22 8.41 -0.37 5.09
C ALA A 22 8.16 -1.60 4.19
N ALA A 23 7.03 -1.64 3.46
CA ALA A 23 6.76 -2.71 2.53
C ALA A 23 7.77 -2.76 1.37
N GLU A 24 8.22 -1.61 0.85
CA GLU A 24 9.28 -1.54 -0.17
C GLU A 24 10.61 -2.13 0.33
N MET A 25 10.92 -1.93 1.62
CA MET A 25 12.16 -2.46 2.22
C MET A 25 12.10 -3.97 2.50
N HIS A 26 10.91 -4.50 2.82
CA HIS A 26 10.74 -5.90 3.24
C HIS A 26 10.30 -6.84 2.12
N ALA A 27 9.76 -6.30 1.02
CA ALA A 27 9.41 -7.09 -0.16
C ALA A 27 10.65 -7.83 -0.68
N SER A 28 10.55 -9.16 -0.79
CA SER A 28 11.68 -10.00 -1.18
C SER A 28 11.35 -10.96 -2.31
N GLY A 29 10.08 -11.36 -2.45
CA GLY A 29 9.61 -12.17 -3.57
C GLY A 29 9.32 -11.33 -4.82
N ALA A 30 9.50 -11.91 -6.00
CA ALA A 30 9.16 -11.26 -7.27
C ALA A 30 7.72 -10.71 -7.30
N TRP A 31 6.77 -11.48 -6.77
CA TRP A 31 5.38 -11.05 -6.62
C TRP A 31 5.21 -9.87 -5.66
N GLU A 32 5.91 -9.88 -4.52
CA GLU A 32 5.81 -8.80 -3.52
C GLU A 32 6.40 -7.50 -4.06
N LEU A 33 7.54 -7.59 -4.76
CA LEU A 33 8.19 -6.44 -5.40
C LEU A 33 7.26 -5.80 -6.43
N GLU A 34 6.68 -6.60 -7.34
CA GLU A 34 5.72 -6.10 -8.33
C GLU A 34 4.46 -5.53 -7.67
N PHE A 35 3.96 -6.19 -6.62
CA PHE A 35 2.79 -5.74 -5.87
C PHE A 35 3.02 -4.37 -5.23
N VAL A 36 4.13 -4.20 -4.51
CA VAL A 36 4.45 -2.94 -3.83
C VAL A 36 4.75 -1.85 -4.86
N GLU A 37 5.45 -2.16 -5.95
CA GLU A 37 5.70 -1.22 -7.05
C GLU A 37 4.38 -0.70 -7.65
N ASN A 38 3.41 -1.58 -7.90
CA ASN A 38 2.11 -1.20 -8.45
C ASN A 38 1.31 -0.29 -7.50
N ILE A 39 1.33 -0.56 -6.20
CA ILE A 39 0.71 0.32 -5.19
C ILE A 39 1.43 1.68 -5.16
N ARG A 40 2.77 1.68 -5.14
CA ARG A 40 3.58 2.90 -5.17
C ARG A 40 3.30 3.74 -6.41
N ALA A 41 3.24 3.13 -7.59
CA ALA A 41 2.94 3.81 -8.84
C ALA A 41 1.55 4.43 -8.81
N SER A 42 0.56 3.71 -8.28
CA SER A 42 -0.80 4.21 -8.10
C SER A 42 -0.83 5.38 -7.12
N PHE A 43 -0.17 5.27 -5.97
CA PHE A 43 -0.06 6.33 -4.97
C PHE A 43 0.64 7.58 -5.50
N LYS A 44 1.72 7.43 -6.28
CA LYS A 44 2.38 8.56 -6.93
C LYS A 44 1.45 9.30 -7.91
N ARG A 45 0.52 8.58 -8.54
CA ARG A 45 -0.41 9.14 -9.52
C ARG A 45 -1.64 9.80 -8.89
N TYR A 46 -2.21 9.19 -7.85
CA TYR A 46 -3.51 9.60 -7.30
C TYR A 46 -3.44 10.09 -5.84
N GLY A 47 -2.30 9.93 -5.16
CA GLY A 47 -2.11 10.32 -3.76
C GLY A 47 -3.14 9.65 -2.84
N ALA A 48 -3.72 10.45 -1.95
CA ALA A 48 -4.72 10.01 -0.98
C ALA A 48 -5.99 9.38 -1.60
N HIS A 49 -6.23 9.60 -2.90
CA HIS A 49 -7.36 9.03 -3.64
C HIS A 49 -7.06 7.65 -4.26
N THR A 50 -5.86 7.10 -4.09
CA THR A 50 -5.58 5.72 -4.50
C THR A 50 -6.49 4.77 -3.74
N ASN A 51 -7.19 3.91 -4.47
CA ASN A 51 -8.07 2.92 -3.90
C ASN A 51 -7.33 1.60 -3.66
N LEU A 52 -7.53 1.03 -2.48
CA LEU A 52 -7.07 -0.31 -2.13
C LEU A 52 -8.27 -1.20 -1.84
N SER A 53 -8.24 -2.41 -2.41
CA SER A 53 -9.11 -3.47 -1.92
C SER A 53 -8.65 -3.92 -0.53
N PRO A 54 -9.55 -4.49 0.30
CA PRO A 54 -9.19 -5.00 1.62
C PRO A 54 -8.07 -6.04 1.60
N LEU A 55 -8.00 -6.85 0.54
CA LEU A 55 -6.93 -7.85 0.37
C LEU A 55 -5.58 -7.18 0.04
N GLN A 56 -5.59 -6.13 -0.79
CA GLN A 56 -4.39 -5.33 -1.05
C GLN A 56 -3.89 -4.63 0.21
N GLN A 57 -4.78 -4.04 1.00
CA GLN A 57 -4.42 -3.45 2.30
C GLN A 57 -3.76 -4.51 3.20
N GLN A 58 -4.41 -5.67 3.38
CA GLN A 58 -3.91 -6.74 4.22
C GLN A 58 -2.52 -7.23 3.78
N HIS A 59 -2.31 -7.42 2.47
CA HIS A 59 -1.01 -7.85 1.95
C HIS A 59 0.07 -6.80 2.16
N LEU A 60 -0.24 -5.53 1.88
CA LEU A 60 0.70 -4.42 2.08
C LEU A 60 1.15 -4.34 3.54
N GLU A 61 0.20 -4.35 4.48
CA GLU A 61 0.51 -4.32 5.91
C GLU A 61 1.29 -5.56 6.38
N ARG A 62 1.02 -6.73 5.79
CA ARG A 62 1.77 -7.95 6.12
C ARG A 62 3.22 -7.82 5.69
N ILE A 63 3.47 -7.37 4.46
CA ILE A 63 4.84 -7.16 3.93
C ILE A 63 5.56 -6.13 4.79
N ALA A 64 4.91 -5.00 5.14
CA ALA A 64 5.50 -3.95 5.96
C ALA A 64 5.95 -4.39 7.37
N LYS A 65 5.35 -5.43 7.94
CA LYS A 65 5.64 -5.93 9.31
C LYS A 65 6.75 -6.98 9.39
N HIS A 66 7.20 -7.51 8.24
CA HIS A 66 8.28 -8.50 8.18
C HIS A 66 9.65 -7.89 8.49
#